data_AF-A0A9X8MBB3-F1
#
_entry.id   AF-A0A9X8MBB3-F1
#
_cell.length_a   1.000
_cell.length_b   1.000
_cell.length_c   1.000
_cell.angle_alpha   90.00
_cell.angle_beta   90.00
_cell.angle_gamma   90.00
#
_symmetry.space_group_name_H-M   'P 1'
#
loop_
_entity.id
_entity.type
_entity.pdbx_description
1 polymer ?
#
loop_
_entity_poly.entity_id
_entity_poly.type
_entity_poly.pdbx_seq_one_letter_code
_entity_poly.pdbx_strand_id
1 'polypeptide(L)'
;MEGKPRLLDQVREQIRLKHYSIRTERVYCEWVKRFIRFHGYRHPVKMGAPEVESFLSHLAVNKDVAASTQNQALAALLFLYKEVLRQDLPWLGEVVRAKKPSRLPVVLSKEEVQKILANLKDEP
;
A
#
# COMPACT_ATOMS: atom_id res chain seq x y z
N MET A 1 -0.87 20.85 -27.71
CA MET A 1 -1.62 19.60 -27.48
C MET A 1 -1.26 19.10 -26.09
N GLU A 2 -2.04 19.46 -25.08
CA GLU A 2 -1.81 18.96 -23.71
C GLU A 2 -2.20 17.48 -23.66
N GLY A 3 -1.19 16.62 -23.76
CA GLY A 3 -1.36 15.18 -23.59
C GLY A 3 -1.79 14.90 -22.15
N LYS A 4 -2.83 14.08 -21.98
CA LYS A 4 -3.32 13.65 -20.66
C LYS A 4 -2.13 13.15 -19.82
N PRO A 5 -1.94 13.64 -18.58
CA PRO A 5 -0.77 13.31 -17.78
C PRO A 5 -0.72 11.80 -17.54
N ARG A 6 0.47 11.20 -17.69
CA ARG A 6 0.67 9.76 -17.45
C ARG A 6 0.38 9.44 -15.98
N LEU A 7 -0.07 8.22 -15.70
CA LEU A 7 -0.47 7.81 -14.35
C LEU A 7 0.61 8.10 -13.29
N LEU A 8 1.88 7.78 -13.57
CA LEU A 8 2.96 8.05 -12.62
C LEU A 8 3.22 9.54 -12.43
N ASP A 9 2.96 10.37 -13.44
CA ASP A 9 3.10 11.82 -13.31
C ASP A 9 1.99 12.37 -12.39
N GLN A 10 0.77 11.85 -12.49
CA GLN A 10 -0.34 12.15 -11.57
C GLN A 10 -0.03 11.69 -10.13
N VAL A 11 0.59 10.51 -9.95
CA VAL A 11 1.02 10.03 -8.62
C VAL A 11 2.02 11.01 -8.01
N ARG A 12 3.05 11.43 -8.76
CA ARG A 12 4.05 12.38 -8.28
C ARG A 12 3.43 13.72 -7.90
N GLU A 13 2.55 14.23 -8.75
CA GLU A 13 1.83 15.48 -8.50
C GLU A 13 1.05 15.41 -7.19
N GLN A 14 0.23 14.37 -6.99
CA GLN A 14 -0.54 14.22 -5.75
C GLN A 14 0.35 14.06 -4.51
N ILE A 15 1.47 13.35 -4.61
CA ILE A 15 2.43 13.19 -3.50
C ILE A 15 3.05 14.55 -3.12
N ARG A 16 3.42 15.36 -4.12
CA ARG A 16 4.02 16.69 -3.91
C ARG A 16 3.00 17.68 -3.37
N LEU A 17 1.77 17.66 -3.89
CA LEU A 17 0.66 18.48 -3.39
C LEU A 17 0.36 18.20 -1.91
N LYS A 18 0.55 16.96 -1.46
CA LYS A 18 0.41 16.56 -0.06
C LYS A 18 1.69 16.72 0.77
N HIS A 19 2.72 17.36 0.22
CA HIS A 19 3.99 17.64 0.88
C HIS A 19 4.71 16.40 1.43
N TYR A 20 4.51 15.24 0.80
CA TYR A 20 5.30 14.06 1.14
C TYR A 20 6.74 14.17 0.64
N SER A 21 7.63 13.45 1.30
CA SER A 21 9.05 13.44 0.93
C SER A 21 9.28 12.88 -0.47
N ILE A 22 10.36 13.32 -1.12
CA ILE A 22 10.81 12.75 -2.40
C ILE A 22 11.12 11.25 -2.30
N ARG A 23 11.46 10.77 -1.10
CA ARG A 23 11.66 9.34 -0.83
C ARG A 23 10.34 8.59 -0.93
N THR A 24 9.26 9.12 -0.34
CA THR A 24 7.90 8.58 -0.45
C THR A 24 7.46 8.54 -1.90
N GLU A 25 7.72 9.61 -2.67
CA GLU A 25 7.43 9.66 -4.11
C GLU A 25 8.04 8.48 -4.87
N ARG A 26 9.34 8.25 -4.68
CA ARG A 26 10.08 7.17 -5.34
C ARG A 26 9.53 5.81 -4.96
N VAL A 27 9.30 5.57 -3.67
CA VAL A 27 8.78 4.30 -3.15
C VAL A 27 7.37 4.02 -3.69
N TYR A 28 6.48 5.01 -3.68
CA TYR A 28 5.11 4.83 -4.14
C TYR A 28 5.06 4.60 -5.65
N CYS A 29 5.80 5.38 -6.43
CA CYS A 29 5.91 5.15 -7.87
C CYS A 29 6.44 3.74 -8.20
N GLU A 30 7.39 3.23 -7.41
CA GLU A 30 7.93 1.90 -7.60
C GLU A 30 6.92 0.80 -7.29
N TRP A 31 6.16 0.93 -6.20
CA TRP A 31 5.09 -0.03 -5.89
C TRP A 31 3.97 -0.02 -6.93
N VAL A 32 3.58 1.15 -7.42
CA VAL A 32 2.59 1.28 -8.50
C VAL A 32 3.09 0.59 -9.78
N LYS A 33 4.36 0.80 -10.15
CA LYS A 33 4.98 0.11 -11.31
C LYS A 33 4.96 -1.41 -11.15
N ARG A 34 5.35 -1.92 -9.98
CA ARG A 34 5.37 -3.36 -9.69
C ARG A 34 3.98 -3.98 -9.75
N PHE A 35 2.99 -3.30 -9.19
CA PHE A 35 1.59 -3.72 -9.23
C PHE A 35 1.07 -3.82 -10.67
N ILE A 36 1.31 -2.78 -11.49
CA ILE A 36 0.91 -2.77 -12.91
C ILE A 36 1.60 -3.90 -13.69
N ARG A 37 2.90 -4.11 -13.45
CA ARG A 37 3.66 -5.16 -14.12
C ARG A 37 3.20 -6.57 -13.73
N PHE A 38 2.87 -6.78 -12.46
CA PHE A 38 2.32 -8.05 -11.97
C PHE A 38 1.00 -8.41 -12.66
N HIS A 39 0.17 -7.41 -12.94
CA HIS A 39 -1.11 -7.57 -13.65
C HIS A 39 -1.00 -7.36 -15.17
N GLY A 40 0.16 -7.63 -15.77
CA GLY A 40 0.32 -7.63 -17.23
C GLY A 40 0.08 -6.27 -17.89
N TYR A 41 0.48 -5.17 -17.24
CA TYR A 41 0.28 -3.79 -17.71
C TYR A 41 -1.18 -3.34 -17.82
N ARG A 42 -2.11 -4.05 -17.17
CA ARG A 42 -3.51 -3.60 -17.03
C ARG A 42 -3.55 -2.29 -16.24
N HIS A 43 -4.36 -1.34 -16.71
CA HIS A 43 -4.49 -0.04 -16.06
C HIS A 43 -5.22 -0.16 -14.71
N PRO A 44 -4.70 0.42 -13.60
CA PRO A 44 -5.30 0.31 -12.26
C PRO A 44 -6.75 0.73 -12.13
N VAL A 45 -7.22 1.69 -12.93
CA VAL A 45 -8.65 2.09 -12.96
C VAL A 45 -9.60 0.92 -13.26
N LYS A 46 -9.11 -0.12 -13.96
CA LYS A 46 -9.88 -1.33 -14.31
C LYS A 46 -9.69 -2.44 -13.28
N MET A 47 -8.95 -2.21 -12.21
CA MET A 47 -8.59 -3.21 -11.20
C MET A 47 -9.15 -2.77 -9.85
N GLY A 48 -9.31 -3.72 -8.94
CA GLY A 48 -9.91 -3.48 -7.62
C GLY A 48 -9.33 -4.37 -6.54
N ALA A 49 -10.16 -4.75 -5.58
CA ALA A 49 -9.77 -5.57 -4.43
C ALA A 49 -9.03 -6.85 -4.83
N PRO A 50 -9.57 -7.65 -5.77
CA PRO A 50 -8.98 -8.95 -6.09
C PRO A 50 -7.55 -8.82 -6.60
N GLU A 51 -7.29 -7.81 -7.43
CA GLU A 51 -5.95 -7.55 -7.95
C GLU A 51 -4.98 -7.06 -6.88
N VAL A 52 -5.45 -6.22 -5.95
CA VAL A 52 -4.63 -5.75 -4.83
C VAL A 52 -4.31 -6.90 -3.87
N GLU A 53 -5.30 -7.72 -3.50
CA GLU A 53 -5.11 -8.89 -2.65
C GLU A 53 -4.17 -9.92 -3.27
N SER A 54 -4.35 -10.22 -4.55
CA SER A 54 -3.48 -11.14 -5.31
C SER A 54 -2.03 -10.65 -5.31
N PHE A 55 -1.81 -9.35 -5.54
CA PHE A 55 -0.46 -8.78 -5.53
C PHE A 55 0.18 -8.82 -4.15
N LEU A 56 -0.54 -8.44 -3.08
CA LEU A 56 0.00 -8.46 -1.72
C LEU A 56 0.27 -9.89 -1.23
N SER A 57 -0.56 -10.85 -1.64
CA SER A 57 -0.34 -12.28 -1.36
C SER A 57 0.88 -12.81 -2.09
N HIS A 58 1.07 -12.43 -3.36
CA HIS A 58 2.29 -12.76 -4.11
C HIS A 58 3.55 -12.23 -3.44
N LEU A 59 3.50 -11.00 -2.91
CA LEU A 59 4.63 -10.43 -2.18
C LEU A 59 4.97 -11.23 -0.92
N ALA A 60 3.96 -11.66 -0.16
CA ALA A 60 4.18 -12.42 1.08
C ALA A 60 4.63 -13.86 0.82
N VAL A 61 4.02 -14.55 -0.14
CA VAL A 61 4.22 -16.00 -0.33
C VAL A 61 5.33 -16.31 -1.32
N ASN A 62 5.41 -15.59 -2.44
CA ASN A 62 6.36 -15.91 -3.51
C ASN A 62 7.64 -15.07 -3.44
N LYS A 63 7.58 -13.88 -2.83
CA LYS A 63 8.74 -12.99 -2.69
C LYS A 63 9.27 -12.94 -1.26
N ASP A 64 8.61 -13.60 -0.32
CA ASP A 64 8.98 -13.70 1.09
C ASP A 64 9.39 -12.34 1.69
N VAL A 65 8.65 -11.28 1.33
CA VAL A 65 9.00 -9.94 1.77
C VAL A 65 8.60 -9.74 3.23
N ALA A 66 9.43 -8.97 3.96
CA ALA A 66 9.10 -8.56 5.32
C ALA A 66 7.75 -7.82 5.37
N ALA A 67 7.06 -7.93 6.51
CA ALA A 67 5.76 -7.29 6.72
C ALA A 67 5.79 -5.77 6.52
N SER A 68 6.88 -5.12 6.92
CA SER A 68 7.10 -3.67 6.70
C SER A 68 7.18 -3.31 5.21
N THR A 69 7.69 -4.20 4.36
CA THR A 69 7.72 -4.05 2.91
C THR A 69 6.33 -4.22 2.31
N GLN A 70 5.57 -5.22 2.77
CA GLN A 70 4.18 -5.41 2.34
C GLN A 70 3.30 -4.21 2.73
N ASN A 71 3.51 -3.65 3.92
CA ASN A 71 2.78 -2.47 4.39
C ASN A 71 3.08 -1.23 3.55
N GLN A 72 4.32 -1.04 3.09
CA GLN A 72 4.66 0.03 2.15
C GLN A 72 3.98 -0.16 0.79
N ALA A 73 3.90 -1.40 0.30
CA ALA A 73 3.19 -1.71 -0.93
C ALA A 73 1.69 -1.39 -0.80
N LEU A 74 1.06 -1.85 0.29
CA LEU A 74 -0.33 -1.54 0.60
C LEU A 74 -0.56 -0.04 0.64
N ALA A 75 0.22 0.71 1.44
CA ALA A 75 0.08 2.16 1.58
C ALA A 75 0.18 2.90 0.24
N ALA A 76 1.10 2.50 -0.64
CA ALA A 76 1.22 3.08 -1.98
C ALA A 76 -0.01 2.81 -2.85
N LEU A 77 -0.58 1.60 -2.77
CA LEU A 77 -1.80 1.26 -3.52
C LEU A 77 -3.03 1.98 -2.96
N LEU A 78 -3.16 2.09 -1.64
CA LEU A 78 -4.22 2.88 -1.01
C LEU A 78 -4.18 4.33 -1.48
N PHE A 79 -2.98 4.91 -1.50
CA PHE A 79 -2.76 6.26 -1.99
C PHE A 79 -3.15 6.41 -3.47
N LEU A 80 -2.72 5.48 -4.32
CA LEU A 80 -3.06 5.49 -5.75
C LEU A 80 -4.58 5.55 -5.95
N TYR A 81 -5.34 4.65 -5.33
CA TYR A 81 -6.78 4.60 -5.57
C TYR A 81 -7.54 5.78 -4.95
N LYS A 82 -7.19 6.16 -3.72
CA LYS A 82 -7.89 7.22 -2.99
C LYS A 82 -7.56 8.62 -3.52
N GLU A 83 -6.27 8.90 -3.73
CA GLU A 83 -5.81 10.27 -3.98
C GLU A 83 -5.60 10.57 -5.46
N VAL A 84 -5.25 9.56 -6.27
CA VAL A 84 -4.96 9.74 -7.70
C VAL A 84 -6.16 9.36 -8.55
N LEU A 85 -6.68 8.14 -8.38
CA LEU A 85 -7.79 7.64 -9.19
C LEU A 85 -9.16 8.12 -8.71
N ARG A 86 -9.24 8.67 -7.49
CA ARG A 86 -10.48 9.13 -6.84
C ARG A 86 -11.58 8.06 -6.88
N GLN A 87 -11.17 6.79 -6.78
CA GLN A 87 -12.09 5.67 -6.69
C GLN A 87 -12.34 5.38 -5.22
N ASP A 88 -13.59 5.48 -4.82
CA ASP A 88 -13.99 4.87 -3.56
C ASP A 88 -13.79 3.36 -3.69
N LEU A 89 -13.04 2.82 -2.75
CA LEU A 89 -12.86 1.39 -2.61
C LEU A 89 -13.63 0.99 -1.34
N PRO A 90 -14.92 0.63 -1.43
CA PRO A 90 -15.68 0.14 -0.27
C PRO A 90 -14.96 -1.03 0.41
N TRP A 91 -14.31 -1.86 -0.40
CA TRP A 91 -13.52 -3.01 0.02
C TRP A 91 -12.21 -2.65 0.73
N LEU A 92 -11.76 -1.38 0.75
CA LEU A 92 -10.59 -0.99 1.55
C LEU A 92 -10.84 -1.28 3.03
N GLY A 93 -12.08 -1.03 3.47
CA GLY A 93 -12.53 -1.40 4.81
C GLY A 93 -12.54 -2.91 5.01
N GLU A 94 -12.82 -3.69 3.96
CA GLU A 94 -12.82 -5.16 3.98
C GLU A 94 -11.43 -5.76 3.87
N VAL A 95 -10.48 -5.23 3.11
CA VAL A 95 -9.08 -5.70 3.12
C VAL A 95 -8.41 -5.36 4.45
N VAL A 96 -8.76 -4.22 5.06
CA VAL A 96 -8.35 -3.88 6.42
C VAL A 96 -9.06 -4.77 7.47
N ARG A 97 -10.31 -5.20 7.24
CA ARG A 97 -11.08 -6.07 8.17
C ARG A 97 -10.84 -7.58 7.99
N ALA A 98 -10.70 -8.07 6.78
CA ALA A 98 -10.38 -9.45 6.38
C ALA A 98 -8.90 -9.78 6.66
N LYS A 99 -8.06 -8.76 6.89
CA LYS A 99 -6.79 -8.85 7.62
C LYS A 99 -6.96 -9.15 9.13
N LYS A 100 -8.11 -9.62 9.60
CA LYS A 100 -8.16 -10.62 10.69
C LYS A 100 -8.04 -12.00 10.05
N PRO A 101 -6.86 -12.63 9.92
CA PRO A 101 -6.78 -13.92 9.30
C PRO A 101 -6.78 -14.99 10.39
N SER A 102 -7.51 -16.08 10.17
CA SER A 102 -7.28 -17.33 10.91
C SER A 102 -5.81 -17.78 10.84
N ARG A 103 -4.99 -17.26 9.90
CA ARG A 103 -3.51 -17.37 9.88
C ARG A 103 -2.83 -16.15 9.21
N LEU A 104 -2.53 -15.11 10.02
CA LEU A 104 -1.43 -14.09 9.99
C LEU A 104 -1.13 -13.27 8.68
N PRO A 105 -0.65 -11.99 8.72
CA PRO A 105 0.59 -11.60 9.42
C PRO A 105 0.75 -10.16 10.01
N VAL A 106 1.52 -10.12 11.10
CA VAL A 106 2.58 -9.12 11.47
C VAL A 106 2.23 -7.64 11.29
N VAL A 107 1.21 -7.18 12.02
CA VAL A 107 1.16 -5.80 12.50
C VAL A 107 0.75 -5.90 13.96
N LEU A 108 1.58 -5.36 14.87
CA LEU A 108 1.30 -5.41 16.30
C LEU A 108 -0.11 -4.87 16.57
N SER A 109 -0.93 -5.66 17.27
CA SER A 109 -2.23 -5.21 17.73
C SER A 109 -2.04 -4.01 18.69
N LYS A 110 -3.08 -3.18 18.88
CA LYS A 110 -3.00 -2.06 19.84
C LYS A 110 -2.64 -2.55 21.24
N GLU A 111 -3.12 -3.72 21.63
CA GLU A 111 -2.77 -4.34 22.92
C GLU A 111 -1.31 -4.81 22.96
N GLU A 112 -0.77 -5.32 21.85
CA GLU A 112 0.65 -5.71 21.76
C GLU A 112 1.59 -4.50 21.76
N VAL A 113 1.22 -3.40 21.11
CA VAL A 113 1.93 -2.12 21.20
C VAL A 113 1.93 -1.59 22.64
N GLN A 114 0.80 -1.66 23.34
CA GLN A 114 0.73 -1.26 24.76
C GLN A 114 1.56 -2.18 25.67
N LYS A 115 1.58 -3.49 25.43
CA LYS A 115 2.42 -4.42 26.19
C LYS A 115 3.92 -4.23 25.93
N ILE A 116 4.31 -3.88 24.71
CA ILE A 116 5.72 -3.57 24.39
C ILE A 116 6.13 -2.24 25.04
N LEU A 117 5.29 -1.21 24.94
CA LEU A 117 5.52 0.07 25.62
C LEU A 117 5.56 -0.06 27.15
N ALA A 118 4.79 -0.98 27.72
CA ALA A 118 4.79 -1.25 29.16
C ALA A 118 5.98 -2.10 29.64
N ASN A 119 6.71 -2.78 28.73
CA ASN A 119 7.89 -3.60 29.05
C ASN A 119 9.21 -2.95 28.65
N LEU A 120 9.19 -1.81 27.97
CA LEU A 120 10.33 -0.90 27.92
C LEU A 120 10.43 -0.24 29.30
N LYS A 121 11.25 -0.82 30.17
CA LYS A 121 11.69 -0.11 31.37
C LYS A 121 12.55 1.06 30.90
N ASP A 122 12.15 2.27 31.26
CA ASP A 122 13.06 3.40 31.27
C ASP A 122 14.24 3.01 32.18
N GLU A 123 15.40 2.77 31.57
CA GLU A 123 16.65 2.84 32.31
C GLU A 123 17.12 4.31 32.32
N PRO A 124 17.55 4.81 33.48
CA PRO A 124 17.77 6.24 33.75
C PRO A 124 18.91 6.87 32.95
#